data_AF-A0A8J9TBF8-F1
#
_entry.id   AF-A0A8J9TBF8-F1
#
_cell.length_a   1.000
_cell.length_b   1.000
_cell.length_c   1.000
_cell.angle_alpha   90.00
_cell.angle_beta   90.00
_cell.angle_gamma   90.00
#
_symmetry.space_group_name_H-M   'P 1'
#
loop_
_entity.id
_entity.type
_entity.pdbx_description
1 polymer ?
#
loop_
_entity_poly.entity_id
_entity_poly.type
_entity_poly.pdbx_seq_one_letter_code
_entity_poly.pdbx_strand_id
1 'polypeptide(L)'
;MARSKLLVLSLFYAQLVTAFLSSLQPATVHQAGKDQKVLSFFAYRRSPLLFVSNDESPSVNIDSANEHNLRFSGVGRLYTDHNVPFPTENPHLTILDSLMKATVVVIGLGGVGSWSAEALCRSGIGNLVLIDM
;
A
#
# COMPACT_ATOMS: atom_id res chain seq x y z
N MET A 1 -30.17 -26.75 1.02
CA MET A 1 -28.70 -26.91 1.04
C MET A 1 -27.90 -25.65 0.65
N ALA A 2 -28.53 -24.55 0.17
CA ALA A 2 -27.85 -23.29 -0.19
C ALA A 2 -27.75 -22.25 0.97
N ARG A 3 -28.59 -22.35 2.00
CA ARG A 3 -28.63 -21.41 3.13
C ARG A 3 -27.46 -21.56 4.12
N SER A 4 -26.86 -22.74 4.22
CA SER A 4 -25.70 -22.99 5.09
C SER A 4 -24.40 -22.38 4.55
N LYS A 5 -24.21 -22.33 3.22
CA LYS A 5 -23.03 -21.70 2.59
C LYS A 5 -23.03 -20.17 2.73
N LEU A 6 -24.20 -19.53 2.67
CA LEU A 6 -24.32 -18.09 2.89
C LEU A 6 -23.97 -17.68 4.33
N LEU A 7 -24.35 -18.52 5.30
CA LEU A 7 -24.14 -18.27 6.72
C LEU A 7 -22.65 -18.39 7.10
N VAL A 8 -21.93 -19.34 6.49
CA VAL A 8 -20.47 -19.47 6.65
C VAL A 8 -19.75 -18.26 6.04
N LEU A 9 -20.19 -17.78 4.87
CA LEU A 9 -19.60 -16.60 4.23
C LEU A 9 -19.82 -15.31 5.07
N SER A 10 -21.02 -15.13 5.64
CA SER A 10 -21.32 -13.95 6.47
C SER A 10 -20.57 -13.98 7.80
N LEU A 11 -20.39 -15.17 8.40
CA LEU A 11 -19.60 -15.34 9.61
C LEU A 11 -18.12 -15.05 9.35
N PHE A 12 -17.58 -15.52 8.22
CA PHE A 12 -16.19 -15.26 7.85
C PHE A 12 -15.94 -13.76 7.58
N TYR A 13 -16.90 -13.10 6.91
CA TYR A 13 -16.85 -11.65 6.69
C TYR A 13 -16.94 -10.87 8.01
N ALA A 14 -17.80 -11.27 8.94
CA ALA A 14 -17.91 -10.65 10.26
C ALA A 14 -16.62 -10.81 11.10
N GLN A 15 -15.97 -11.98 11.04
CA GLN A 15 -14.69 -12.22 11.70
C GLN A 15 -13.57 -11.33 11.13
N LEU A 16 -13.52 -11.20 9.80
CA LEU A 16 -12.53 -10.38 9.09
C LEU A 16 -12.68 -8.90 9.43
N VAL A 17 -13.91 -8.39 9.44
CA VAL A 17 -14.21 -6.99 9.81
C VAL A 17 -13.85 -6.72 11.27
N THR A 18 -14.15 -7.65 12.18
CA THR A 18 -13.84 -7.49 13.61
C THR A 18 -12.33 -7.47 13.86
N ALA A 19 -11.57 -8.34 13.20
CA ALA A 19 -10.11 -8.39 13.30
C ALA A 19 -9.44 -7.15 12.68
N PHE A 20 -10.01 -6.61 11.61
CA PHE A 20 -9.53 -5.37 10.99
C PHE A 20 -9.78 -4.16 11.89
N LEU A 21 -10.97 -4.07 12.49
CA LEU A 21 -11.32 -2.98 13.40
C LEU A 21 -10.52 -3.02 14.71
N SER A 22 -10.17 -4.21 15.23
CA SER A 22 -9.29 -4.32 16.41
C SER A 22 -7.84 -3.94 16.11
N SER A 23 -7.38 -4.07 14.86
CA SER A 23 -6.04 -3.63 14.44
C SER A 23 -5.91 -2.09 14.32
N LEU A 24 -7.04 -1.37 14.28
CA LEU A 24 -7.08 0.09 14.19
C LEU A 24 -7.10 0.80 15.57
N GLN A 25 -6.89 0.07 16.68
CA GLN A 25 -6.74 0.74 17.97
C GLN A 25 -5.39 1.49 18.01
N PRO A 26 -5.38 2.80 18.27
CA PRO A 26 -4.15 3.57 18.35
C PRO A 26 -3.36 3.14 19.59
N ALA A 27 -2.14 2.64 19.37
CA ALA A 27 -1.20 2.38 20.45
C ALA A 27 -0.88 3.69 21.18
N THR A 28 -1.21 3.76 22.46
CA THR A 28 -0.78 4.81 23.37
C THR A 28 0.75 4.83 23.44
N VAL A 29 1.34 5.94 23.00
CA VAL A 29 2.79 6.18 23.02
C VAL A 29 3.24 6.29 24.47
N HIS A 30 3.89 5.23 24.98
CA HIS A 30 4.77 5.32 26.14
C HIS A 30 6.19 5.64 25.67
N GLN A 31 6.69 6.80 26.11
CA GLN A 31 8.03 7.32 25.83
C GLN A 31 9.08 6.55 26.64
N ALA A 32 9.95 5.80 25.97
CA ALA A 32 11.25 5.32 26.45
C ALA A 32 12.04 4.90 25.20
N GLY A 33 13.13 5.53 24.79
CA GLY A 33 14.37 5.71 25.53
C GLY A 33 15.46 5.00 24.73
N LYS A 34 16.35 5.79 24.10
CA LYS A 34 17.66 5.45 23.51
C LYS A 34 17.96 3.96 23.27
N ASP A 35 18.03 3.54 22.01
CA ASP A 35 19.30 3.07 21.45
C ASP A 35 19.29 2.89 19.94
N GLN A 36 20.36 3.39 19.37
CA GLN A 36 20.63 3.64 17.97
C GLN A 36 21.40 2.43 17.41
N LYS A 37 20.74 1.57 16.62
CA LYS A 37 21.43 0.67 15.70
C LYS A 37 20.72 0.68 14.35
N VAL A 38 21.15 1.64 13.55
CA VAL A 38 20.95 1.73 12.11
C VAL A 38 21.54 0.47 11.48
N LEU A 39 20.70 -0.46 11.01
CA LEU A 39 21.15 -1.51 10.10
C LEU A 39 20.71 -1.13 8.68
N SER A 40 21.63 -0.49 7.97
CA SER A 40 21.53 -0.18 6.55
C SER A 40 21.59 -1.47 5.73
N PHE A 41 20.45 -2.02 5.35
CA PHE A 41 20.34 -3.13 4.39
C PHE A 41 20.39 -2.63 2.92
N PHE A 42 21.30 -1.68 2.64
CA PHE A 42 21.48 -0.97 1.37
C PHE A 42 22.34 -1.75 0.36
N ALA A 43 22.22 -3.08 0.25
CA ALA A 43 23.17 -3.85 -0.55
C ALA A 43 22.59 -5.07 -1.28
N TYR A 44 21.49 -4.88 -2.03
CA TYR A 44 21.13 -5.83 -3.09
C TYR A 44 20.87 -5.11 -4.41
N ARG A 45 21.94 -4.52 -4.98
CA ARG A 45 21.93 -4.00 -6.36
C ARG A 45 22.85 -4.86 -7.24
N ARG A 46 22.24 -5.39 -8.30
CA ARG A 46 22.74 -5.56 -9.69
C ARG A 46 23.43 -6.89 -10.09
N SER A 47 22.79 -7.58 -11.04
CA SER A 47 23.44 -8.27 -12.15
C SER A 47 22.76 -7.86 -13.47
N PRO A 48 23.50 -7.74 -14.60
CA PRO A 48 23.08 -7.00 -15.78
C PRO A 48 22.38 -7.91 -16.80
N LEU A 49 21.24 -7.48 -17.32
CA LEU A 49 20.73 -8.01 -18.58
C LEU A 49 20.31 -6.83 -19.45
N LEU A 50 21.19 -6.53 -20.39
CA LEU A 50 21.09 -5.48 -21.39
C LEU A 50 20.19 -5.99 -22.52
N PHE A 51 18.99 -5.45 -22.65
CA PHE A 51 18.24 -5.50 -23.91
C PHE A 51 17.99 -4.06 -24.33
N VAL A 52 18.82 -3.58 -25.27
CA VAL A 52 18.59 -2.32 -25.98
C VAL A 52 17.63 -2.64 -27.11
N SER A 53 16.39 -2.21 -26.96
CA SER A 53 15.46 -2.03 -28.08
C SER A 53 15.29 -0.53 -28.29
N ASN A 54 15.97 0.00 -29.31
CA ASN A 54 15.66 1.31 -29.88
C ASN A 54 14.30 1.20 -30.56
N ASP A 55 13.26 1.67 -29.88
CA ASP A 55 11.97 1.96 -30.51
C ASP A 55 11.60 3.39 -30.10
N GLU A 56 11.92 4.35 -30.98
CA GLU A 56 11.61 5.77 -30.79
C GLU A 56 10.12 5.99 -31.08
N SER A 57 9.29 5.43 -30.20
CA SER A 57 7.94 5.91 -29.98
C SER A 57 8.03 7.28 -29.30
N PRO A 58 7.10 8.22 -29.57
CA PRO A 58 7.15 9.54 -28.96
C PRO A 58 7.06 9.34 -27.46
N SER A 59 8.18 9.51 -26.76
CA SER A 59 8.24 9.40 -25.31
C SER A 59 7.50 10.60 -24.75
N VAL A 60 6.18 10.50 -24.66
CA VAL A 60 5.41 11.32 -23.74
C VAL A 60 6.08 11.03 -22.40
N ASN A 61 6.87 11.99 -21.93
CA ASN A 61 7.46 11.95 -20.60
C ASN A 61 6.31 12.16 -19.63
N ILE A 62 5.46 11.13 -19.50
CA ILE A 62 4.49 11.05 -18.44
C ILE A 62 5.38 10.89 -17.21
N ASP A 63 5.63 11.99 -16.53
CA ASP A 63 6.29 11.96 -15.23
C ASP A 63 5.63 10.82 -14.45
N SER A 64 6.39 9.81 -14.03
CA SER A 64 5.81 8.64 -13.35
C SER A 64 4.90 9.03 -12.17
N ALA A 65 5.19 10.17 -11.55
CA ALA A 65 4.34 10.84 -10.56
C ALA A 65 2.97 11.28 -11.12
N ASN A 66 2.92 11.87 -12.31
CA ASN A 66 1.66 12.20 -12.99
C ASN A 66 0.85 10.94 -13.31
N GLU A 67 1.49 9.86 -13.77
CA GLU A 67 0.77 8.61 -14.01
C GLU A 67 0.20 8.01 -12.72
N HIS A 68 1.00 7.99 -11.65
CA HIS A 68 0.58 7.53 -10.34
C HIS A 68 -0.64 8.33 -9.83
N ASN A 69 -0.59 9.65 -9.94
CA ASN A 69 -1.68 10.54 -9.55
C ASN A 69 -2.96 10.26 -10.37
N LEU A 70 -2.84 10.02 -11.67
CA LEU A 70 -3.99 9.68 -12.51
C LEU A 70 -4.64 8.35 -12.07
N ARG A 71 -3.83 7.33 -11.77
CA ARG A 71 -4.30 6.00 -11.35
C ARG A 71 -4.96 6.02 -9.97
N PHE A 72 -4.40 6.76 -9.01
CA PHE A 72 -4.78 6.66 -7.60
C PHE A 72 -5.46 7.91 -7.02
N SER A 73 -5.77 8.93 -7.85
CA SER A 73 -6.49 10.14 -7.42
C SER A 73 -7.74 9.85 -6.58
N GLY A 74 -8.50 8.80 -6.92
CA GLY A 74 -9.67 8.36 -6.15
C GLY A 74 -9.33 7.95 -4.73
N VAL A 75 -8.25 7.18 -4.54
CA VAL A 75 -7.75 6.77 -3.22
C VAL A 75 -7.34 8.01 -2.41
N GLY A 76 -6.59 8.92 -3.04
CA GLY A 76 -6.16 10.15 -2.38
C GLY A 76 -7.33 11.00 -1.90
N ARG A 77 -8.40 11.10 -2.70
CA ARG A 77 -9.61 11.85 -2.34
C ARG A 77 -10.40 11.20 -1.20
N LEU A 78 -10.36 9.88 -1.08
CA LEU A 78 -11.07 9.15 -0.02
C LEU A 78 -10.35 9.22 1.33
N TYR A 79 -9.02 9.15 1.32
CA TYR A 79 -8.21 9.14 2.55
C TYR A 79 -7.64 10.51 2.95
N THR A 80 -7.95 11.56 2.18
CA THR A 80 -7.61 12.92 2.60
C THR A 80 -8.31 13.23 3.91
N ASP A 81 -7.55 13.74 4.88
CA ASP A 81 -8.14 14.29 6.09
C ASP A 81 -9.00 15.50 5.69
N HIS A 82 -10.23 15.57 6.17
CA HIS A 82 -11.16 16.68 5.92
C HIS A 82 -11.08 17.75 7.01
N ASN A 83 -10.29 17.51 8.05
CA ASN A 83 -10.05 18.45 9.14
C ASN A 83 -8.85 19.37 8.87
N VAL A 84 -8.14 19.19 7.75
CA VAL A 84 -7.04 20.11 7.38
C VAL A 84 -7.61 21.49 7.07
N PRO A 85 -7.05 22.57 7.64
CA PRO A 85 -7.48 23.93 7.36
C PRO A 85 -7.43 24.25 5.85
N PHE A 86 -8.50 24.85 5.34
CA PHE A 86 -8.53 25.45 4.01
C PHE A 86 -7.60 26.69 4.05
N PRO A 87 -6.57 26.82 3.19
CA PRO A 87 -6.59 26.55 1.75
C PRO A 87 -5.41 25.65 1.35
N THR A 88 -5.52 24.34 1.59
CA THR A 88 -4.51 23.40 1.06
C THR A 88 -4.88 23.08 -0.38
N GLU A 89 -4.12 23.61 -1.33
CA GLU A 89 -4.25 23.23 -2.74
C GLU A 89 -3.92 21.74 -2.90
N ASN A 90 -4.90 20.97 -3.40
CA ASN A 90 -4.78 19.53 -3.69
C ASN A 90 -4.35 18.65 -2.48
N PRO A 91 -5.14 18.58 -1.39
CA PRO A 91 -4.76 17.88 -0.16
C PRO A 91 -4.54 16.36 -0.37
N HIS A 92 -5.17 15.79 -1.39
CA HIS A 92 -5.07 14.37 -1.72
C HIS A 92 -3.67 13.97 -2.24
N LEU A 93 -2.88 14.90 -2.78
CA LEU A 93 -1.54 14.58 -3.29
C LEU A 93 -0.59 14.21 -2.14
N THR A 94 -0.80 14.79 -0.95
CA THR A 94 0.02 14.51 0.25
C THR A 94 -0.11 13.05 0.69
N ILE A 95 -1.34 12.52 0.69
CA ILE A 95 -1.55 11.11 1.07
C ILE A 95 -1.02 10.17 -0.02
N LEU A 96 -1.16 10.53 -1.30
CA LEU A 96 -0.61 9.73 -2.40
C LEU A 96 0.91 9.66 -2.36
N ASP A 97 1.59 10.78 -2.09
CA ASP A 97 3.05 10.79 -1.91
C ASP A 97 3.48 9.91 -0.72
N SER A 98 2.69 9.90 0.36
CA SER A 98 2.92 9.03 1.52
C SER A 98 2.77 7.55 1.17
N LEU A 99 1.72 7.18 0.42
CA LEU A 99 1.48 5.80 -0.03
C LEU A 99 2.53 5.34 -1.06
N MET A 100 2.93 6.23 -1.97
CA MET A 100 3.98 5.96 -2.96
C MET A 100 5.34 5.71 -2.30
N LYS A 101 5.63 6.35 -1.17
CA LYS A 101 6.85 6.12 -0.39
C LYS A 101 6.74 4.94 0.58
N ALA A 102 5.54 4.48 0.89
CA ALA A 102 5.33 3.40 1.83
C ALA A 102 5.92 2.07 1.32
N THR A 103 6.40 1.26 2.26
CA THR A 103 6.80 -0.13 2.03
C THR A 103 6.00 -1.03 2.93
N VAL A 104 5.30 -2.00 2.35
CA VAL A 104 4.47 -2.96 3.09
C VAL A 104 4.99 -4.36 2.85
N VAL A 105 5.18 -5.12 3.94
CA VAL A 105 5.56 -6.53 3.87
C VAL A 105 4.32 -7.40 4.05
N VAL A 106 4.08 -8.32 3.14
CA VAL A 106 3.05 -9.36 3.25
C VAL A 106 3.74 -10.70 3.43
N ILE A 107 3.47 -11.38 4.54
CA ILE A 107 4.01 -12.70 4.85
C ILE A 107 2.89 -13.74 4.71
N GLY A 108 3.09 -14.70 3.81
CA GLY A 108 2.15 -15.75 3.46
C GLY A 108 1.22 -15.36 2.31
N LEU A 109 1.42 -15.92 1.12
CA LEU A 109 0.59 -15.67 -0.08
C LEU A 109 -0.53 -16.70 -0.25
N GLY A 110 -1.12 -17.12 0.86
CA GLY A 110 -2.30 -17.99 0.88
C GLY A 110 -3.61 -17.25 0.58
N GLY A 111 -4.74 -17.84 0.97
CA GLY A 111 -6.08 -17.32 0.68
C GLY A 111 -6.45 -15.96 1.30
N VAL A 112 -5.58 -15.33 2.10
CA VAL A 112 -5.76 -13.96 2.62
C VAL A 112 -4.67 -13.05 2.08
N GLY A 113 -3.40 -13.45 2.18
CA GLY A 113 -2.29 -12.59 1.79
C GLY A 113 -2.25 -12.26 0.31
N SER A 114 -2.77 -13.14 -0.57
CA SER A 114 -2.91 -12.81 -2.00
C SER A 114 -3.89 -11.66 -2.24
N TRP A 115 -5.05 -11.67 -1.59
CA TRP A 115 -6.03 -10.57 -1.65
C TRP A 115 -5.51 -9.31 -0.98
N SER A 116 -4.79 -9.45 0.14
CA SER A 116 -4.14 -8.31 0.80
C SER A 116 -3.12 -7.66 -0.12
N ALA A 117 -2.25 -8.44 -0.77
CA ALA A 117 -1.28 -7.93 -1.73
C ALA A 117 -1.96 -7.22 -2.92
N GLU A 118 -3.02 -7.82 -3.48
CA GLU A 118 -3.79 -7.21 -4.57
C GLU A 118 -4.44 -5.88 -4.13
N ALA A 119 -5.09 -5.86 -2.97
CA ALA A 119 -5.72 -4.66 -2.44
C ALA A 119 -4.69 -3.55 -2.22
N LEU A 120 -3.53 -3.85 -1.63
CA LEU A 120 -2.45 -2.89 -1.42
C LEU A 120 -1.92 -2.31 -2.74
N CYS A 121 -1.75 -3.13 -3.77
CA CYS A 121 -1.39 -2.68 -5.11
C CYS A 121 -2.46 -1.74 -5.70
N ARG A 122 -3.76 -2.07 -5.54
CA ARG A 122 -4.87 -1.24 -6.02
C ARG A 122 -5.04 0.06 -5.22
N SER A 123 -4.48 0.13 -4.02
CA SER A 123 -4.47 1.32 -3.18
C SER A 123 -3.28 2.26 -3.43
N GLY A 124 -2.36 1.92 -4.33
CA GLY A 124 -1.23 2.80 -4.69
C GLY A 124 -0.06 2.76 -3.71
N ILE A 125 0.12 1.66 -2.97
CA ILE A 125 1.36 1.44 -2.22
C ILE A 125 2.53 1.30 -3.20
N GLY A 126 3.58 2.08 -3.02
CA GLY A 126 4.71 2.10 -3.96
C GLY A 126 5.62 0.90 -3.88
N ASN A 127 5.80 0.31 -2.69
CA ASN A 127 6.71 -0.84 -2.50
C ASN A 127 6.03 -1.97 -1.72
N LEU A 128 5.95 -3.16 -2.31
CA LEU A 128 5.50 -4.37 -1.65
C LEU A 128 6.65 -5.38 -1.55
N VAL A 129 6.82 -5.94 -0.36
CA VAL A 129 7.72 -7.08 -0.11
C VAL A 129 6.85 -8.28 0.21
N LEU A 130 6.94 -9.32 -0.62
CA LEU A 130 6.18 -10.55 -0.43
C LEU A 130 7.13 -11.64 0.04
N ILE A 131 6.77 -12.30 1.15
CA ILE A 131 7.52 -13.42 1.70
C ILE A 131 6.55 -14.59 1.82
N ASP A 132 6.92 -15.73 1.28
CA ASP A 132 6.13 -16.96 1.35
C ASP A 132 7.02 -18.15 1.71
N MET A 133 6.42 -19.24 2.21
CA MET A 133 7.14 -20.45 2.65
C MET A 133 6.79 -21.68 1.83
#